data_AF-A0A6G3XY59-F1
#
_entry.id   AF-A0A6G3XY59-F1
#
_cell.length_a   1.000
_cell.length_b   1.000
_cell.length_c   1.000
_cell.angle_alpha   90.00
_cell.angle_beta   90.00
_cell.angle_gamma   90.00
#
_symmetry.space_group_name_H-M   'P 1'
#
loop_
_entity.id
_entity.type
_entity.pdbx_description
1 polymer ?
#
loop_
_entity_poly.entity_id
_entity_poly.type
_entity_poly.pdbx_seq_one_letter_code
_entity_poly.pdbx_strand_id
1 'polypeptide(L)' 'PITGRFLSESGVGTGVRVDRHTGAELRAGLSRLLTAPSFRDAAAELYTDLLTAPEPSEIIPVLERLTRHHQ' A
#
# COMPACT_ATOMS: atom_id res chain seq x y z
N PRO A 1 -1.82 -8.51 -2.81
CA PRO A 1 -0.85 -7.93 -3.76
C PRO A 1 -0.89 -6.40 -3.74
N ILE A 2 0.25 -5.76 -4.00
CA ILE A 2 0.33 -4.30 -4.12
C ILE A 2 -0.42 -3.90 -5.40
N THR A 3 -1.55 -3.21 -5.22
CA THR A 3 -2.43 -2.77 -6.31
C THR A 3 -2.65 -1.26 -6.24
N GLY A 4 -3.11 -0.64 -7.33
CA GLY A 4 -3.41 0.80 -7.32
C GLY A 4 -4.46 1.21 -6.27
N ARG A 5 -5.41 0.32 -5.98
CA ARG A 5 -6.38 0.51 -4.89
C ARG A 5 -5.69 0.48 -3.52
N PHE A 6 -4.89 -0.55 -3.27
CA PHE A 6 -4.14 -0.68 -2.02
C PHE A 6 -3.26 0.57 -1.77
N LEU A 7 -2.49 1.01 -2.77
CA LEU A 7 -1.64 2.19 -2.64
C LEU A 7 -2.43 3.48 -2.35
N SER A 8 -3.64 3.60 -2.89
CA SER A 8 -4.52 4.75 -2.63
C SER A 8 -5.11 4.70 -1.22
N GLU A 9 -5.51 3.52 -0.75
CA GLU A 9 -6.05 3.31 0.61
C GLU A 9 -4.98 3.49 1.69
N SER A 10 -3.74 3.08 1.40
CA SER A 10 -2.59 3.24 2.31
C SER A 10 -1.95 4.64 2.27
N GLY A 11 -2.47 5.56 1.45
CA GLY A 11 -1.94 6.94 1.34
C GLY A 11 -0.57 7.05 0.65
N VAL A 12 -0.05 5.95 0.10
CA VAL A 12 1.23 5.86 -0.61
C VAL A 12 1.12 6.42 -2.04
N GLY A 13 -0.08 6.46 -2.58
CA GLY A 13 -0.35 7.00 -3.91
C GLY A 13 -1.72 7.63 -4.05
N THR A 14 -2.02 8.09 -5.26
CA THR A 14 -3.32 8.65 -5.62
C THR A 14 -3.89 7.92 -6.84
N GLY A 15 -5.19 7.62 -6.81
CA GLY A 15 -5.88 6.90 -7.86
C GLY A 15 -6.59 7.85 -8.83
N VAL A 16 -6.55 7.52 -10.13
CA VAL A 16 -7.20 8.26 -11.21
C VAL A 16 -8.05 7.27 -12.02
N ARG A 17 -9.38 7.32 -11.84
CA ARG A 17 -10.38 6.63 -12.68
C ARG A 17 -10.33 7.01 -14.18
N VAL A 18 -9.63 6.22 -14.97
CA VAL A 18 -9.35 6.45 -16.41
C VAL A 18 -10.57 6.88 -17.26
N ASP A 19 -11.79 6.48 -16.89
CA ASP A 19 -13.03 6.80 -17.61
C ASP A 19 -13.60 8.20 -17.35
N ARG A 20 -13.10 8.96 -16.36
CA ARG A 20 -13.79 10.17 -15.86
C ARG A 20 -12.91 11.39 -15.58
N HIS A 21 -11.62 11.38 -15.92
CA HIS A 21 -10.76 12.54 -15.60
C HIS A 21 -10.53 13.48 -16.76
N THR A 22 -10.46 14.76 -16.40
CA THR A 22 -9.93 15.83 -17.23
C THR A 22 -8.41 15.93 -17.08
N GLY A 23 -7.75 16.50 -18.09
CA GLY A 23 -6.29 16.78 -18.00
C GLY A 23 -5.93 17.70 -16.83
N ALA A 24 -6.85 18.57 -16.40
CA ALA A 24 -6.66 19.45 -15.25
C ALA A 24 -6.62 18.67 -13.93
N GLU A 25 -7.53 17.70 -13.74
CA GLU A 25 -7.56 16.84 -12.55
C GLU A 25 -6.31 15.95 -12.48
N LEU A 26 -5.86 15.41 -13.62
CA LEU A 26 -4.62 14.64 -13.68
C LEU A 26 -3.41 15.50 -13.27
N ARG A 27 -3.32 16.73 -13.80
CA ARG A 27 -2.25 17.66 -13.43
C ARG A 27 -2.27 18.01 -11.95
N ALA A 28 -3.46 18.26 -11.38
CA ALA A 28 -3.61 18.56 -9.97
C ALA A 28 -3.19 17.38 -9.08
N GLY A 29 -3.63 16.17 -9.42
CA GLY A 29 -3.26 14.94 -8.72
C GLY A 29 -1.75 14.68 -8.76
N LEU A 30 -1.13 14.83 -9.93
CA LEU A 30 0.32 14.67 -10.10
C LEU A 30 1.09 15.75 -9.32
N SER A 31 0.66 17.01 -9.41
CA SER A 31 1.31 18.10 -8.67
C SER A 31 1.27 17.83 -7.17
N ARG A 32 0.14 17.34 -6.64
CA ARG A 32 0.02 16.98 -5.23
C ARG A 32 0.93 15.80 -4.87
N LEU A 33 0.96 14.75 -5.69
CA LEU A 33 1.81 13.57 -5.46
C LEU A 33 3.31 13.94 -5.37
N LEU A 34 3.75 14.90 -6.18
CA LEU A 34 5.15 15.34 -6.23
C LEU A 34 5.53 16.33 -5.11
N THR A 35 4.55 17.08 -4.58
CA THR A 35 4.82 18.18 -3.64
C THR A 35 4.46 17.86 -2.19
N ALA A 36 3.47 17.01 -1.94
CA ALA A 36 3.06 16.66 -0.59
C ALA A 36 4.02 15.61 0.01
N PRO A 37 4.68 15.90 1.15
CA PRO A 37 5.66 14.99 1.75
C PRO A 37 5.03 13.68 2.24
N SER A 38 3.74 13.70 2.62
CA SER A 38 3.00 12.56 3.15
C SER A 38 3.09 11.29 2.29
N PHE A 39 3.14 11.43 0.95
CA PHE A 39 3.28 10.28 0.07
C PHE A 39 4.64 9.62 0.17
N ARG A 40 5.71 10.41 0.34
CA ARG A 40 7.07 9.90 0.52
C ARG A 40 7.19 9.22 1.87
N ASP A 41 6.64 9.82 2.91
CA ASP A 41 6.69 9.28 4.27
C ASP A 41 5.95 7.94 4.34
N ALA A 42 4.73 7.88 3.81
CA ALA A 42 3.95 6.63 3.73
C ALA A 42 4.63 5.57 2.84
N ALA A 43 5.28 5.97 1.74
CA ALA A 43 6.03 5.03 0.90
C ALA A 43 7.25 4.43 1.62
N ALA A 44 7.95 5.25 2.42
CA ALA A 44 9.08 4.79 3.21
C ALA A 44 8.65 3.81 4.30
N GLU A 45 7.54 4.10 4.98
CA GLU A 45 6.94 3.20 5.98
C GLU A 45 6.54 1.87 5.34
N LEU A 46 5.80 1.89 4.22
CA LEU A 46 5.43 0.67 3.49
C LEU A 46 6.66 -0.14 3.05
N TYR A 47 7.73 0.53 2.62
CA TYR A 47 8.98 -0.15 2.25
C TYR A 47 9.62 -0.86 3.45
N THR A 48 9.67 -0.20 4.61
CA THR A 48 10.15 -0.81 5.85
C THR A 48 9.29 -2.01 6.27
N ASP A 49 7.97 -1.90 6.16
CA ASP A 49 7.05 -3.00 6.46
C ASP A 49 7.30 -4.21 5.54
N LEU A 50 7.48 -3.97 4.24
CA LEU A 50 7.75 -5.03 3.27
C LEU A 50 9.10 -5.73 3.53
N LEU A 51 10.12 -4.99 3.98
CA LEU A 51 11.43 -5.57 4.33
C LEU A 51 11.41 -6.35 5.65
N THR A 52 10.48 -6.02 6.55
CA THR A 52 10.36 -6.67 7.86
C THR A 52 9.28 -7.75 7.90
N ALA A 53 8.56 -7.94 6.78
CA ALA A 53 7.57 -8.98 6.66
C ALA A 53 8.21 -10.37 6.84
N PRO A 54 7.63 -11.24 7.69
CA PRO A 54 8.15 -12.58 7.90
C PRO A 54 8.01 -13.42 6.63
N GLU A 55 8.99 -14.29 6.40
CA GLU A 55 8.93 -15.25 5.32
C GLU A 55 7.79 -16.26 5.55
N PRO A 56 7.21 -16.85 4.48
CA PRO A 56 6.16 -17.84 4.62
C PRO A 56 6.52 -19.00 5.57
N SER A 57 7.78 -19.45 5.55
CA SER A 57 8.28 -20.50 6.44
C SER A 57 8.28 -20.12 7.91
N GLU A 58 8.35 -18.83 8.24
CA GLU A 58 8.33 -18.32 9.61
C GLU A 58 6.90 -18.21 10.15
N ILE A 59 5.94 -17.85 9.28
CA ILE A 59 4.55 -17.66 9.70
C ILE A 59 3.72 -18.96 9.72
N ILE A 60 3.99 -19.92 8.84
CA ILE A 60 3.23 -21.18 8.75
C ILE A 60 3.16 -21.93 10.10
N PRO A 61 4.27 -22.15 10.83
CA PRO A 61 4.22 -22.87 12.12
C PRO A 61 3.37 -22.16 13.19
N VAL A 62 3.31 -20.83 13.14
CA VAL A 62 2.48 -20.01 14.04
C VAL A 62 0.99 -20.24 13.71
N LEU A 63 0.63 -20.21 12.44
CA LEU A 63 -0.74 -20.43 11.97
C LEU A 63 -1.23 -21.85 12.30
N GLU A 64 -0.39 -22.87 12.11
CA GLU A 64 -0.72 -24.26 12.47
C GLU A 64 -0.96 -24.43 13.98
N ARG A 65 -0.14 -23.79 14.82
CA ARG A 65 -0.32 -23.81 16.27
C ARG A 65 -1.63 -23.15 16.68
N LEU A 66 -1.92 -21.96 16.17
CA LEU A 66 -3.15 -21.21 16.47
C LEU A 66 -4.39 -21.98 16.02
N THR A 67 -4.34 -22.63 14.86
CA THR A 67 -5.44 -23.45 14.34
C THR A 67 -5.73 -24.63 15.27
N ARG A 68 -4.69 -25.34 15.74
CA ARG A 68 -4.85 -26.44 16.71
C ARG A 68 -5.42 -26.02 18.06
N HIS A 69 -5.29 -24.76 18.46
CA HIS A 69 -5.86 -24.23 19.71
C HIS A 69 -7.35 -23.86 19.60
N HIS A 70 -7.91 -23.82 18.38
CA HIS A 70 -9.31 -23.48 18.12
C HIS A 70 -10.11 -24.66 17.53
N GLN A 71 -9.54 -25.87 17.54
CA GLN A 71 -10.22 -27.13 17.28
C GLN A 71 -10.67 -27.75 18.59
#